data_AF-A0A4R9AV26-F1
#
_entry.id   AF-A0A4R9AV26-F1
#
_cell.length_a   1.000
_cell.length_b   1.000
_cell.length_c   1.000
_cell.angle_alpha   90.00
_cell.angle_beta   90.00
_cell.angle_gamma   90.00
#
_symmetry.space_group_name_H-M   'P 1'
#
loop_
_entity.id
_entity.type
_entity.pdbx_description
1 polymer ?
#
loop_
_entity_poly.entity_id
_entity_poly.type
_entity_poly.pdbx_seq_one_letter_code
_entity_poly.pdbx_strand_id
1 'polypeptide(L)'
;MTSEELLVDIGALVVAYFGILIGTVGLPFVASFILDGIVQLLRGRGPKLFVLALFFSAVLAGGGYLLWKFGTGNPTVTAPTLTSMATVATYLLTISIVLALIGFVARSVKLLR
;
A
#
# COMPACT_ATOMS: atom_id res chain seq x y z
N MET A 1 29.54 18.12 -1.88
CA MET A 1 28.71 16.93 -2.02
C MET A 1 29.60 15.80 -2.48
N THR A 2 29.84 14.82 -1.62
CA THR A 2 30.62 13.63 -1.95
C THR A 2 29.74 12.59 -2.67
N SER A 3 30.34 11.62 -3.36
CA SER A 3 29.59 10.53 -4.01
C SER A 3 28.77 9.70 -3.01
N GLU A 4 29.26 9.58 -1.78
CA GLU A 4 28.58 8.85 -0.69
C GLU A 4 27.31 9.58 -0.23
N GLU A 5 27.38 10.91 -0.06
CA GLU A 5 26.21 11.74 0.29
C GLU A 5 25.12 11.64 -0.78
N LEU A 6 25.51 11.71 -2.06
CA LEU A 6 24.59 11.55 -3.19
C LEU A 6 23.87 10.20 -3.20
N LEU A 7 24.59 9.11 -2.89
CA LEU A 7 24.00 7.77 -2.84
C LEU A 7 22.99 7.62 -1.69
N VAL A 8 23.27 8.21 -0.54
CA VAL A 8 22.36 8.20 0.61
C VAL A 8 21.08 8.99 0.31
N ASP A 9 21.20 10.14 -0.36
CA ASP A 9 20.06 10.97 -0.74
C ASP A 9 19.15 10.30 -1.77
N ILE A 10 19.74 9.73 -2.83
CA ILE A 10 19.00 8.95 -3.82
C ILE A 10 18.37 7.72 -3.16
N GLY A 11 19.10 7.03 -2.28
CA GLY A 11 18.59 5.89 -1.53
C GLY A 11 17.37 6.24 -0.68
N ALA A 12 17.41 7.37 0.03
CA ALA A 12 16.29 7.84 0.85
C ALA A 12 15.04 8.15 0.01
N LEU A 13 15.21 8.80 -1.16
CA LEU A 13 14.13 9.04 -2.11
C LEU A 13 13.51 7.74 -2.61
N VAL A 14 14.34 6.78 -3.04
CA VAL A 14 13.88 5.47 -3.51
C VAL A 14 13.08 4.75 -2.41
N VAL A 15 13.59 4.74 -1.18
CA VAL A 15 12.92 4.14 -0.02
C VAL A 15 11.57 4.81 0.25
N ALA A 16 11.49 6.14 0.17
CA ALA A 16 10.23 6.88 0.32
C ALA A 16 9.19 6.46 -0.74
N TYR A 17 9.60 6.36 -2.01
CA TYR A 17 8.71 5.93 -3.09
C TYR A 17 8.28 4.47 -2.97
N PHE A 18 9.14 3.59 -2.48
CA PHE A 18 8.72 2.22 -2.14
C PHE A 18 7.66 2.19 -1.04
N GLY A 19 7.81 3.03 -0.01
CA GLY A 19 6.78 3.21 1.02
C GLY A 19 5.43 3.65 0.43
N ILE A 20 5.46 4.61 -0.49
CA ILE A 20 4.28 5.08 -1.22
C ILE A 20 3.67 3.94 -2.04
N LEU A 21 4.46 3.21 -2.84
CA LEU A 21 3.97 2.10 -3.66
C LEU A 21 3.31 1.00 -2.81
N ILE A 22 3.92 0.63 -1.69
CA ILE A 22 3.35 -0.36 -0.77
C ILE A 22 2.03 0.15 -0.18
N GLY A 23 2.01 1.38 0.33
CA GLY A 23 0.84 1.96 0.98
C GLY A 23 -0.30 2.32 0.02
N THR A 24 0.00 2.62 -1.25
CA THR A 24 -1.00 3.09 -2.21
C THR A 24 -1.40 2.04 -3.22
N VAL A 25 -0.58 1.04 -3.52
CA VAL A 25 -0.90 -0.02 -4.49
C VAL A 25 -1.09 -1.36 -3.78
N GLY A 26 -0.11 -1.77 -2.99
CA GLY A 26 -0.14 -3.05 -2.28
C GLY A 26 -1.28 -3.12 -1.26
N LEU A 27 -1.43 -2.08 -0.45
CA LEU A 27 -2.41 -2.06 0.64
C LEU A 27 -3.86 -2.11 0.14
N PRO A 28 -4.33 -1.30 -0.84
CA PRO A 28 -5.69 -1.44 -1.36
C PRO A 28 -5.97 -2.82 -1.95
N PHE A 29 -4.98 -3.41 -2.64
CA PHE A 29 -5.13 -4.75 -3.18
C PHE A 29 -5.30 -5.79 -2.08
N VAL A 30 -4.48 -5.78 -1.03
CA VAL A 30 -4.63 -6.70 0.10
C VAL A 30 -5.89 -6.41 0.91
N ALA A 31 -6.26 -5.13 1.08
CA ALA A 31 -7.50 -4.73 1.76
C ALA A 31 -8.75 -5.26 1.05
N SER A 32 -8.71 -5.46 -0.27
CA SER A 32 -9.81 -6.10 -0.99
C SER A 32 -10.08 -7.54 -0.55
N PHE A 33 -9.08 -8.24 0.01
CA PHE A 33 -9.27 -9.57 0.59
C PHE A 33 -9.95 -9.53 1.97
N ILE A 34 -9.94 -8.39 2.66
CA ILE A 34 -10.75 -8.21 3.87
C ILE A 34 -12.22 -8.29 3.48
N LEU A 35 -12.61 -7.67 2.37
CA LEU A 35 -13.98 -7.78 1.83
C LEU A 35 -14.31 -9.23 1.47
N ASP A 36 -13.40 -9.96 0.83
CA ASP A 36 -13.57 -11.39 0.57
C ASP A 36 -13.75 -12.19 1.87
N GLY A 37 -12.97 -11.86 2.91
CA GLY A 37 -13.09 -12.45 4.24
C GLY A 37 -14.45 -12.18 4.89
N ILE A 38 -14.98 -10.96 4.77
CA ILE A 38 -16.33 -10.60 5.23
C ILE A 38 -17.38 -11.43 4.49
N VAL A 39 -17.28 -11.55 3.17
CA VAL A 39 -18.21 -12.38 2.38
C VAL A 39 -18.16 -13.84 2.84
N GLN A 40 -16.98 -14.38 3.15
CA GLN A 40 -16.85 -15.75 3.65
C GLN A 40 -17.42 -15.94 5.05
N LEU A 41 -17.25 -14.95 5.93
CA LEU A 41 -17.87 -14.92 7.26
C LEU A 41 -19.40 -14.97 7.18
N LEU A 42 -19.98 -14.13 6.32
CA LEU A 42 -21.42 -14.10 6.07
C LEU A 42 -21.96 -15.41 5.49
N ARG A 43 -21.12 -16.16 4.77
CA ARG A 43 -21.44 -17.49 4.22
C ARG A 43 -21.17 -18.66 5.19
N GLY A 44 -20.74 -18.38 6.42
CA GLY A 44 -20.44 -19.42 7.41
C GLY A 44 -19.17 -20.23 7.14
N ARG A 45 -18.28 -19.77 6.23
CA ARG A 45 -17.03 -20.47 5.87
C ARG A 45 -15.86 -20.19 6.84
N GLY A 46 -16.11 -19.42 7.92
CA GLY A 46 -15.17 -19.13 9.00
C GLY A 46 -14.30 -17.88 8.77
N PRO A 47 -13.60 -17.40 9.83
CA PRO A 47 -12.86 -16.13 9.83
C PRO A 47 -11.47 -16.18 9.20
N LYS A 48 -10.99 -17.33 8.73
CA LYS A 48 -9.57 -17.55 8.37
C LYS A 48 -9.05 -16.52 7.36
N LEU A 49 -9.78 -16.30 6.26
CA LEU A 49 -9.37 -15.33 5.24
C LEU A 49 -9.40 -13.89 5.77
N PHE A 50 -10.41 -13.56 6.58
CA PHE A 50 -10.56 -12.23 7.18
C PHE A 50 -9.38 -11.90 8.11
N VAL A 51 -9.04 -12.81 9.02
CA VAL A 51 -7.92 -12.63 9.96
C VAL A 51 -6.59 -12.53 9.21
N LEU A 52 -6.37 -13.38 8.20
CA LEU A 52 -5.17 -13.36 7.39
C LEU A 52 -5.02 -12.05 6.61
N ALA A 53 -6.10 -11.59 5.97
CA ALA A 53 -6.12 -10.34 5.23
C ALA A 53 -5.86 -9.14 6.15
N LEU A 54 -6.48 -9.09 7.34
CA LEU A 54 -6.22 -8.06 8.33
C LEU A 54 -4.75 -8.03 8.76
N PHE A 55 -4.17 -9.19 9.05
CA PHE A 55 -2.76 -9.28 9.44
C PHE A 55 -1.83 -8.74 8.34
N PHE A 56 -2.01 -9.19 7.09
CA PHE A 56 -1.18 -8.71 5.98
C PHE A 56 -1.42 -7.22 5.68
N SER A 57 -2.65 -6.73 5.77
CA SER A 57 -2.93 -5.30 5.64
C SER A 57 -2.21 -4.48 6.70
N ALA A 58 -2.19 -4.93 7.97
CA ALA A 58 -1.47 -4.25 9.04
C ALA A 58 0.04 -4.25 8.80
N VAL A 59 0.61 -5.38 8.38
CA VAL A 59 2.04 -5.49 8.04
C VAL A 59 2.42 -4.57 6.88
N LEU A 60 1.62 -4.54 5.81
CA LEU A 60 1.87 -3.65 4.67
C LEU A 60 1.68 -2.18 5.03
N ALA A 61 0.66 -1.85 5.82
CA ALA A 61 0.44 -0.48 6.29
C ALA A 61 1.62 0.00 7.13
N GLY A 62 2.05 -0.80 8.10
CA GLY A 62 3.19 -0.50 8.95
C GLY A 62 4.49 -0.41 8.16
N GLY A 63 4.79 -1.42 7.33
CA GLY A 63 6.00 -1.45 6.51
C GLY A 63 6.07 -0.29 5.51
N GLY A 64 4.97 -0.02 4.80
CA GLY A 64 4.88 1.10 3.86
C GLY A 64 5.04 2.46 4.57
N TYR A 65 4.40 2.64 5.72
CA TYR A 65 4.55 3.85 6.54
C TYR A 65 5.98 4.03 7.04
N LEU A 66 6.62 2.98 7.56
CA LEU A 66 7.99 3.05 8.06
C LEU A 66 8.99 3.40 6.95
N LEU A 67 8.86 2.78 5.77
CA LEU A 67 9.70 3.11 4.61
C LEU A 67 9.50 4.56 4.16
N TRP A 68 8.24 5.00 4.04
CA TRP A 68 7.94 6.38 3.72
C TRP A 68 8.51 7.36 4.75
N LYS A 69 8.32 7.07 6.05
CA LYS A 69 8.79 7.93 7.14
C LYS A 69 10.31 7.98 7.23
N PHE A 70 10.98 6.86 6.98
CA PHE A 70 12.43 6.79 6.92
C PHE A 70 12.98 7.62 5.75
N GLY A 71 12.43 7.43 4.55
CA GLY A 71 12.88 8.16 3.37
C GLY A 71 12.59 9.66 3.42
N THR A 72 11.42 10.06 3.91
CA THR A 72 11.06 11.49 4.08
C THR A 72 11.70 12.16 5.29
N GLY A 73 12.35 11.41 6.17
CA GLY A 73 13.14 11.95 7.26
C GLY A 73 14.49 12.54 6.83
N ASN A 74 14.91 12.31 5.57
CA ASN A 74 16.15 12.87 5.05
C ASN A 74 16.01 14.40 4.79
N PRO A 75 16.94 15.24 5.27
CA PRO A 75 16.91 16.70 5.07
C PRO A 75 16.92 17.16 3.60
N THR A 76 17.32 16.30 2.66
CA THR A 76 17.29 16.62 1.22
C THR A 76 15.89 16.50 0.61
N VAL A 77 14.95 15.88 1.31
CA VAL A 77 13.54 15.85 0.92
C VAL A 77 12.89 17.18 1.28
N THR A 78 12.85 18.08 0.30
CA THR A 78 12.29 19.42 0.47
C THR A 78 10.75 19.41 0.49
N ALA A 79 10.14 20.50 0.99
CA ALA A 79 8.68 20.64 1.00
C ALA A 79 8.03 20.50 -0.40
N PRO A 80 8.58 21.06 -1.50
CA PRO A 80 8.09 20.79 -2.85
C PRO A 80 8.10 19.30 -3.23
N THR A 81 9.13 18.55 -2.82
CA THR A 81 9.24 17.11 -3.06
C THR A 81 8.18 16.32 -2.30
N LEU A 82 7.88 16.69 -1.05
CA LEU A 82 6.79 16.10 -0.28
C LEU A 82 5.43 16.32 -0.94
N THR A 83 5.19 17.52 -1.46
CA THR A 83 3.94 17.83 -2.19
C THR A 83 3.81 16.96 -3.45
N SER A 84 4.87 16.82 -4.25
CA SER A 84 4.83 15.98 -5.45
C SER A 84 4.63 14.49 -5.10
N MET A 85 5.27 14.01 -4.04
CA MET A 85 5.04 12.66 -3.50
C MET A 85 3.57 12.44 -3.10
N ALA A 86 2.93 13.41 -2.44
CA ALA A 86 1.52 13.33 -2.06
C ALA A 86 0.60 13.28 -3.29
N THR A 87 0.91 14.05 -4.34
CA THR A 87 0.21 13.99 -5.62
C THR A 87 0.34 12.60 -6.26
N VAL A 88 1.55 12.04 -6.33
CA VAL A 88 1.80 10.69 -6.85
C VAL A 88 1.02 9.64 -6.05
N ALA A 89 1.10 9.72 -4.72
CA ALA A 89 0.38 8.83 -3.83
C ALA A 89 -1.13 8.86 -4.08
N THR A 90 -1.69 10.06 -4.29
CA THR A 90 -3.12 10.25 -4.56
C THR A 90 -3.55 9.61 -5.88
N TYR A 91 -2.79 9.79 -6.96
CA TYR A 91 -3.08 9.16 -8.24
C TYR A 91 -3.01 7.63 -8.16
N LEU A 92 -1.94 7.10 -7.56
CA LEU A 92 -1.75 5.66 -7.39
C LEU A 92 -2.85 5.04 -6.55
N LEU A 93 -3.20 5.67 -5.42
CA LEU A 93 -4.27 5.21 -4.53
C LEU A 93 -5.63 5.20 -5.23
N THR A 94 -5.93 6.24 -6.01
CA THR A 94 -7.20 6.33 -6.74
C THR A 94 -7.35 5.17 -7.73
N ILE A 95 -6.32 4.93 -8.54
CA ILE A 95 -6.33 3.86 -9.54
C ILE A 95 -6.34 2.48 -8.88
N SER A 96 -5.52 2.28 -7.84
CA SER A 96 -5.40 0.99 -7.16
C SER A 96 -6.69 0.58 -6.44
N ILE A 97 -7.42 1.52 -5.83
CA ILE A 97 -8.72 1.25 -5.21
C ILE A 97 -9.70 0.74 -6.28
N VAL A 98 -9.77 1.39 -7.44
CA VAL A 98 -10.64 0.95 -8.54
C VAL A 98 -10.29 -0.47 -8.98
N LEU A 99 -9.00 -0.76 -9.20
CA LEU A 99 -8.53 -2.09 -9.58
C LEU A 99 -8.78 -3.14 -8.49
N ALA A 100 -8.59 -2.78 -7.22
CA ALA A 100 -8.82 -3.64 -6.09
C ALA A 100 -10.31 -4.03 -5.96
N LEU A 101 -11.22 -3.08 -6.19
CA LEU A 101 -12.65 -3.33 -6.20
C LEU A 101 -13.06 -4.22 -7.38
N ILE A 102 -12.50 -4.00 -8.58
CA ILE A 102 -12.73 -4.89 -9.74
C ILE A 102 -12.27 -6.32 -9.41
N GLY A 103 -11.08 -6.45 -8.82
CA GLY A 103 -10.54 -7.74 -8.38
C GLY A 103 -11.44 -8.44 -7.34
N PHE A 104 -11.94 -7.70 -6.36
CA PHE A 104 -12.90 -8.20 -5.37
C PHE A 104 -14.19 -8.71 -6.02
N VAL A 105 -14.79 -7.92 -6.93
CA VAL A 105 -16.01 -8.31 -7.63
C VAL A 105 -15.78 -9.58 -8.46
N ALA A 106 -14.68 -9.65 -9.21
CA ALA A 106 -14.32 -10.82 -10.00
C ALA A 106 -14.19 -12.10 -9.13
N ARG A 107 -13.51 -11.99 -7.97
CA ARG A 107 -13.38 -13.11 -7.02
C ARG A 107 -14.72 -13.49 -6.39
N SER A 108 -15.54 -12.51 -6.02
CA SER A 108 -16.85 -12.71 -5.43
C SER A 108 -17.82 -13.43 -6.37
N VAL A 109 -17.84 -13.05 -7.65
CA VAL A 109 -18.66 -13.72 -8.68
C VAL A 109 -18.19 -15.15 -8.91
N LYS A 110 -16.88 -15.40 -8.94
CA LYS A 110 -16.32 -16.75 -9.08
C LYS A 110 -16.70 -17.66 -7.90
N LEU A 111 -16.88 -17.10 -6.70
CA LEU A 111 -17.32 -17.85 -5.52
C LEU A 111 -18.84 -18.13 -5.50
N LEU A 112 -19.62 -17.57 -6.41
CA LEU A 112 -21.07 -17.80 -6.55
C LEU A 112 -21.42 -18.86 -7.60
N ARG A 113 -20.52 -19.13 -8.56
CA ARG A 113 -20.62 -20.26 -9.49
C ARG A 113 -20.02 -21.50 -8.86
#